data_AF-A0A7S0BB62-F1
#
_entry.id   AF-A0A7S0BB62-F1
#
_cell.length_a   1.000
_cell.length_b   1.000
_cell.length_c   1.000
_cell.angle_alpha   90.00
_cell.angle_beta   90.00
_cell.angle_gamma   90.00
#
_symmetry.space_group_name_H-M   'P 1'
#
loop_
_entity.id
_entity.type
_entity.pdbx_description
1 polymer ?
#
loop_
_entity_poly.entity_id
_entity_poly.type
_entity_poly.pdbx_seq_one_letter_code
_entity_poly.pdbx_strand_id
1 'polypeptide(L)'
;MEEYDQNRQVAARIMDCLRGAKGKEGQSPIVGKHELEWLLRDTDVMEPISTLGLDAAQVLALYDLMANDDLGGVDREELALALTRLKSSAKGGGIATLMFENQRM
;
A
#
# COMPACT_ATOMS: atom_id res chain seq x y z
N MET A 1 21.70 7.92 2.83
CA MET A 1 20.89 9.14 2.66
C MET A 1 20.04 9.04 1.39
N GLU A 2 20.61 8.59 0.27
CA GLU A 2 19.88 8.36 -1.01
C GLU A 2 18.69 7.39 -0.93
N GLU A 3 18.78 6.32 -0.14
CA GLU A 3 17.71 5.31 -0.03
C GLU A 3 16.42 5.86 0.61
N TYR A 4 16.55 6.84 1.51
CA TYR A 4 15.41 7.48 2.17
C TYR A 4 14.64 8.39 1.21
N ASP A 5 15.36 9.15 0.38
CA ASP A 5 14.76 9.98 -0.67
C ASP A 5 14.12 9.15 -1.77
N GLN A 6 14.74 8.01 -2.14
CA GLN A 6 14.18 7.10 -3.13
C GLN A 6 12.89 6.43 -2.64
N ASN A 7 12.84 5.99 -1.37
CA ASN A 7 11.62 5.44 -0.78
C ASN A 7 10.51 6.49 -0.67
N ARG A 8 10.85 7.74 -0.34
CA ARG A 8 9.88 8.85 -0.32
C ARG A 8 9.33 9.17 -1.70
N GLN A 9 10.18 9.11 -2.73
CA GLN A 9 9.75 9.33 -4.11
C GLN A 9 8.84 8.19 -4.62
N VAL A 10 9.13 6.95 -4.25
CA VAL A 10 8.24 5.81 -4.58
C VAL A 10 6.92 5.90 -3.80
N ALA A 11 6.96 6.29 -2.53
CA ALA A 11 5.76 6.56 -1.72
C ALA A 11 4.87 7.61 -2.37
N ALA A 12 5.45 8.72 -2.81
CA ALA A 12 4.74 9.79 -3.50
C ALA A 12 4.12 9.31 -4.82
N ARG A 13 4.85 8.50 -5.61
CA ARG A 13 4.30 7.92 -6.85
C ARG A 13 3.16 6.93 -6.58
N ILE A 14 3.28 6.08 -5.56
CA ILE A 14 2.18 5.17 -5.18
C ILE A 14 0.96 5.96 -4.71
N MET A 15 1.16 7.00 -3.90
CA MET A 15 0.09 7.92 -3.48
C MET A 15 -0.57 8.60 -4.69
N ASP A 16 0.22 9.08 -5.64
CA ASP A 16 -0.27 9.71 -6.87
C ASP A 16 -1.03 8.70 -7.74
N CYS A 17 -0.59 7.45 -7.84
CA CYS A 17 -1.31 6.41 -8.58
C CYS A 17 -2.63 6.03 -7.87
N LEU A 18 -2.60 5.88 -6.54
CA LEU A 18 -3.79 5.57 -5.74
C LEU A 18 -4.80 6.72 -5.73
N ARG A 19 -4.36 7.98 -5.88
CA ARG A 19 -5.23 9.17 -6.04
C ARG A 19 -5.66 9.40 -7.50
N GLY A 20 -4.78 9.08 -8.44
CA GLY A 20 -4.88 9.42 -9.86
C GLY A 20 -5.62 8.39 -10.71
N ALA A 21 -5.73 7.14 -10.24
CA ALA A 21 -6.43 6.06 -10.95
C ALA A 21 -7.95 6.26 -11.10
N LYS A 22 -8.47 7.44 -10.74
CA LYS A 22 -9.45 8.22 -11.54
C LYS A 22 -9.52 9.65 -11.01
N GLY A 23 -8.63 10.52 -11.48
CA GLY A 23 -8.59 11.94 -11.12
C GLY A 23 -9.95 12.66 -11.24
N LYS A 24 -10.67 12.75 -10.13
CA LYS A 24 -11.78 13.67 -9.90
C LYS A 24 -11.72 14.11 -8.45
N GLU A 25 -11.72 15.42 -8.22
CA GLU A 25 -12.00 16.03 -6.92
C GLU A 25 -13.25 15.35 -6.32
N GLY A 26 -13.10 14.73 -5.14
CA GLY A 26 -14.19 14.02 -4.46
C GLY A 26 -14.07 12.49 -4.35
N GLN A 27 -12.92 11.89 -4.69
CA GLN A 27 -12.69 10.48 -4.30
C GLN A 27 -12.62 10.33 -2.78
N SER A 28 -13.24 9.25 -2.29
CA SER A 28 -13.18 8.86 -0.89
C SER A 28 -11.72 8.63 -0.47
N PRO A 29 -11.30 9.15 0.70
CA PRO A 29 -9.98 8.83 1.27
C PRO A 29 -9.86 7.33 1.57
N ILE A 30 -10.99 6.64 1.72
CA ILE A 30 -11.07 5.20 1.93
C ILE A 30 -11.08 4.46 0.59
N VAL A 31 -10.23 3.44 0.47
CA VAL A 31 -10.24 2.46 -0.63
C VAL A 31 -10.88 1.16 -0.15
N GLY A 32 -11.89 0.70 -0.89
CA GLY A 32 -12.54 -0.59 -0.66
C GLY A 32 -11.75 -1.74 -1.30
N LYS A 33 -11.94 -2.98 -0.82
CA LYS A 33 -11.20 -4.15 -1.32
C LYS A 33 -11.36 -4.33 -2.82
N HIS A 34 -12.60 -4.25 -3.31
CA HIS A 34 -12.89 -4.42 -4.72
C HIS A 34 -12.31 -3.30 -5.59
N GLU A 35 -12.26 -2.09 -5.05
CA GLU A 35 -11.62 -0.97 -5.71
C GLU A 35 -10.11 -1.20 -5.79
N LEU A 36 -9.48 -1.63 -4.70
CA LEU A 36 -8.05 -1.95 -4.68
C LEU A 36 -7.72 -3.09 -5.66
N GLU A 37 -8.52 -4.16 -5.70
CA GLU A 37 -8.37 -5.25 -6.67
C GLU A 37 -8.43 -4.75 -8.12
N TRP A 38 -9.27 -3.76 -8.40
CA TRP A 38 -9.35 -3.14 -9.72
C TRP A 38 -8.12 -2.27 -10.01
N LEU A 39 -7.66 -1.48 -9.02
CA LEU A 39 -6.45 -0.66 -9.12
C LEU A 39 -5.19 -1.49 -9.35
N LEU A 40 -5.07 -2.65 -8.72
CA LEU A 40 -3.93 -3.55 -8.89
C LEU A 40 -3.89 -4.26 -10.25
N ARG A 41 -4.93 -4.09 -11.09
CA ARG A 41 -4.89 -4.52 -12.49
C ARG A 41 -4.33 -3.43 -13.41
N ASP A 42 -4.24 -2.20 -12.92
CA ASP A 42 -3.65 -1.09 -13.65
C ASP A 42 -2.11 -1.18 -13.59
N THR A 43 -1.48 -1.17 -14.76
CA THR A 43 -0.03 -1.27 -14.86
C THR A 43 0.64 -0.03 -14.28
N ASP A 44 0.00 1.14 -14.36
CA ASP A 44 0.54 2.39 -13.82
C ASP A 44 0.57 2.38 -12.29
N VAL A 45 -0.32 1.59 -11.66
CA VAL A 45 -0.34 1.36 -10.20
C VAL A 45 0.65 0.26 -9.83
N MET A 46 0.69 -0.84 -10.59
CA MET A 46 1.54 -1.99 -10.28
C MET A 46 3.02 -1.78 -10.55
N GLU A 47 3.41 -0.93 -11.50
CA GLU A 47 4.82 -0.64 -11.79
C GLU A 47 5.56 -0.11 -10.54
N PRO A 48 5.13 0.99 -9.88
CA PRO A 48 5.81 1.49 -8.69
C PRO A 48 5.72 0.52 -7.51
N ILE A 49 4.62 -0.22 -7.35
CA ILE A 49 4.49 -1.28 -6.32
C ILE A 49 5.51 -2.41 -6.56
N SER A 50 5.69 -2.81 -7.81
CA SER A 50 6.68 -3.84 -8.18
C SER A 50 8.11 -3.38 -7.92
N THR A 51 8.41 -2.06 -8.00
CA THR A 51 9.73 -1.53 -7.58
C THR A 51 9.96 -1.63 -6.06
N LEU A 52 8.91 -1.89 -5.28
CA LEU A 52 9.02 -2.25 -3.88
C LEU A 52 9.26 -3.74 -3.64
N GLY A 53 9.26 -4.55 -4.70
CA GLY A 53 9.33 -6.01 -4.62
C GLY A 53 8.03 -6.64 -4.12
N LEU A 54 6.91 -5.92 -4.26
CA LEU A 54 5.59 -6.37 -3.86
C LEU A 54 4.77 -6.80 -5.08
N ASP A 55 4.03 -7.89 -4.96
CA ASP A 55 3.03 -8.31 -5.93
C ASP A 55 1.61 -7.96 -5.48
N ALA A 56 0.63 -8.07 -6.38
CA ALA A 56 -0.76 -7.74 -6.08
C ALA A 56 -1.34 -8.57 -4.92
N ALA A 57 -0.92 -9.83 -4.76
CA ALA A 57 -1.42 -10.68 -3.67
C ALA A 57 -0.89 -10.21 -2.31
N GLN A 58 0.37 -9.76 -2.25
CA GLN A 58 0.97 -9.18 -1.05
C GLN A 58 0.32 -7.85 -0.68
N VAL A 59 -0.02 -7.02 -1.67
CA VAL A 59 -0.77 -5.77 -1.41
C VAL A 59 -2.18 -6.06 -0.89
N LEU A 60 -2.87 -7.06 -1.44
CA LEU A 60 -4.19 -7.47 -0.95
C LEU A 60 -4.12 -8.08 0.46
N ALA A 61 -3.10 -8.88 0.75
CA ALA A 61 -2.89 -9.41 2.10
C ALA A 61 -2.61 -8.29 3.11
N LEU A 62 -1.83 -7.27 2.73
CA LEU A 62 -1.61 -6.09 3.55
C LEU A 62 -2.91 -5.31 3.79
N TYR A 63 -3.72 -5.15 2.73
CA TYR A 63 -5.02 -4.52 2.85
C TYR A 63 -5.91 -5.28 3.84
N ASP A 64 -5.99 -6.61 3.74
CA ASP A 64 -6.77 -7.44 4.65
C ASP A 64 -6.28 -7.35 6.11
N LEU A 65 -4.99 -7.07 6.34
CA LEU A 65 -4.44 -6.82 7.67
C LEU A 65 -4.76 -5.42 8.21
N MET A 66 -4.95 -4.45 7.33
CA MET A 66 -5.25 -3.06 7.69
C MET A 66 -6.75 -2.78 7.79
N ALA A 67 -7.56 -3.51 7.02
CA ALA A 67 -8.99 -3.40 7.01
C ALA A 67 -9.56 -3.92 8.33
N ASN A 68 -9.70 -3.03 9.31
CA ASN A 68 -10.53 -3.30 10.47
C ASN A 68 -12.00 -3.27 10.04
N ASP A 69 -12.77 -4.29 10.45
CA ASP A 69 -14.14 -4.56 9.99
C ASP A 69 -15.12 -3.37 10.15
N ASP A 70 -14.80 -2.40 11.00
CA ASP A 70 -15.67 -1.25 11.31
C ASP A 70 -15.68 -0.13 10.26
N LEU A 71 -14.65 -0.01 9.40
CA LEU A 71 -14.50 1.14 8.48
C LEU A 71 -14.92 0.85 7.04
N GLY A 72 -15.19 -0.42 6.70
CA GLY A 72 -15.55 -0.83 5.33
C GLY A 72 -14.43 -0.60 4.29
N GLY A 73 -13.23 -0.26 4.73
CA GLY A 73 -12.04 -0.12 3.90
C GLY A 73 -10.84 0.45 4.63
N VAL A 74 -9.80 0.82 3.87
CA VAL A 74 -8.53 1.33 4.40
C VAL A 74 -8.29 2.72 3.86
N ASP A 75 -7.72 3.63 4.65
CA ASP A 75 -7.31 4.93 4.14
C ASP A 75 -6.17 4.78 3.11
N ARG A 76 -6.28 5.48 1.97
CA ARG A 76 -5.30 5.38 0.88
C ARG A 76 -3.91 5.83 1.30
N GLU A 77 -3.81 6.85 2.14
CA GLU A 77 -2.52 7.32 2.66
C GLU A 77 -1.93 6.30 3.61
N GLU A 78 -2.74 5.73 4.50
CA GLU A 78 -2.30 4.66 5.39
C GLU A 78 -1.82 3.43 4.61
N LEU A 79 -2.53 3.03 3.55
CA LEU A 79 -2.13 1.92 2.69
C LEU A 79 -0.81 2.21 1.98
N ALA A 80 -0.64 3.40 1.40
CA ALA A 80 0.60 3.80 0.75
C ALA A 80 1.78 3.84 1.75
N LEU A 81 1.56 4.34 2.96
CA LEU A 81 2.55 4.35 4.03
C LEU A 81 2.92 2.92 4.46
N ALA A 82 1.95 2.02 4.58
CA ALA A 82 2.20 0.63 4.93
C ALA A 82 3.03 -0.10 3.86
N LEU A 83 2.73 0.11 2.57
CA LEU A 83 3.50 -0.44 1.45
C LEU A 83 4.97 0.00 1.49
N THR A 84 5.22 1.27 1.83
CA THR A 84 6.59 1.80 1.90
C THR A 84 7.36 1.30 3.12
N ARG A 85 6.67 1.06 4.24
CA ARG A 85 7.24 0.43 5.45
C ARG A 85 7.63 -1.02 5.22
N LEU A 86 6.87 -1.78 4.42
CA LEU A 86 7.18 -3.16 4.06
C LEU A 86 8.54 -3.29 3.37
N LYS A 87 8.87 -2.40 2.42
CA LYS A 87 10.20 -2.37 1.78
C LYS A 87 11.32 -2.03 2.76
N SER A 88 11.10 -1.08 3.67
CA SER A 88 12.08 -0.72 4.70
C SER A 88 12.44 -1.93 5.59
N SER A 89 11.45 -2.77 5.90
CA SER A 89 11.65 -4.01 6.68
C SER A 89 12.15 -5.21 5.85
N ALA A 90 12.06 -5.16 4.51
CA ALA A 90 12.51 -6.24 3.63
C ALA A 90 14.03 -6.42 3.58
N LYS A 91 14.83 -5.46 4.07
CA LYS A 91 16.26 -5.68 4.36
C LYS A 91 16.51 -6.64 5.55
N GLY A 92 15.46 -7.14 6.23
CA GLY A 92 15.60 -8.07 7.36
C GLY A 92 14.51 -9.14 7.56
N GLY A 93 13.49 -9.26 6.70
CA GLY A 93 12.42 -10.27 6.86
C GLY A 93 11.06 -9.71 7.30
N GLY A 94 10.58 -8.66 6.63
CA GLY A 94 9.49 -7.80 7.11
C GLY A 94 8.04 -8.31 7.07
N ILE A 95 7.71 -9.40 6.38
CA ILE A 95 6.32 -9.91 6.40
C ILE A 95 6.01 -10.61 7.73
N ALA A 96 6.98 -11.32 8.31
CA ALA A 96 6.81 -12.00 9.60
C ALA A 96 6.72 -11.01 10.79
N THR A 97 7.40 -9.87 10.71
CA THR A 97 7.36 -8.85 11.77
C THR A 97 6.02 -8.16 11.87
N LEU A 98 5.38 -7.82 10.74
CA LEU A 98 4.01 -7.26 10.74
C LEU A 98 2.98 -8.26 11.28
N MET A 99 3.15 -9.56 10.99
CA MET A 99 2.32 -10.62 11.60
C MET A 99 2.52 -10.72 13.12
N PHE A 100 3.72 -10.45 13.63
CA PHE A 100 4.01 -10.53 15.07
C PHE A 100 3.51 -9.31 15.86
N GLU A 101 3.50 -8.13 15.24
CA GLU A 101 3.00 -6.91 15.89
C GLU A 101 1.47 -6.91 16.02
N ASN A 102 0.73 -7.49 15.06
CA ASN A 102 -0.73 -7.63 15.14
C ASN A 102 -1.22 -8.71 16.14
N GLN A 103 -0.34 -9.57 16.66
CA GLN A 103 -0.70 -10.59 17.67
C GLN A 103 -0.47 -10.16 19.12
N ARG A 104 0.04 -8.93 19.36
CA ARG A 104 0.38 -8.43 20.71
C ARG A 104 -0.54 -7.34 21.26
N MET A 105 -1.62 -7.02 20.56
CA MET A 105 -2.73 -6.22 21.10
C MET A 105 -3.95 -7.10 21.29
#